data_AF-A0AAW6HWS2-F1
#
_entry.id   AF-A0AAW6HWS2-F1
#
_cell.length_a   1.000
_cell.length_b   1.000
_cell.length_c   1.000
_cell.angle_alpha   90.00
_cell.angle_beta   90.00
_cell.angle_gamma   90.00
#
_symmetry.space_group_name_H-M   'P 1'
#
loop_
_entity.id
_entity.type
_entity.pdbx_description
1 polymer ?
#
loop_
_entity_poly.entity_id
_entity_poly.type
_entity_poly.pdbx_seq_one_letter_code
_entity_poly.pdbx_strand_id
1 'polypeptide(L)' 'MTERRGFRACTIHGSTVVNDAGRWHLQMVVDGSRSPETLRLQLEKVYDCESVSITVLEAA' A
#
# COMPACT_ATOMS: atom_id res chain seq x y z
N MET A 1 -0.34 8.11 -6.18
CA MET A 1 1.02 8.22 -5.61
C MET A 1 1.94 7.10 -6.11
N THR A 2 1.44 5.87 -6.06
CA THR A 2 2.08 4.60 -6.49
C THR A 2 2.47 4.58 -7.98
N GLU A 3 1.56 4.96 -8.87
CA GLU A 3 1.80 4.96 -10.34
C GLU A 3 2.92 5.89 -10.79
N ARG A 4 3.01 7.07 -10.15
CA ARG A 4 4.10 8.03 -10.38
C ARG A 4 5.48 7.53 -9.91
N ARG A 5 5.53 6.40 -9.21
CA ARG A 5 6.75 5.82 -8.64
C ARG A 5 7.19 4.54 -9.35
N GLY A 6 6.57 4.22 -10.49
CA GLY A 6 6.91 3.03 -11.28
C GLY A 6 6.23 1.75 -10.80
N PHE A 7 5.13 1.89 -10.04
CA PHE A 7 4.30 0.78 -9.59
C PHE A 7 2.90 0.93 -10.16
N ARG A 8 2.42 -0.06 -10.92
CA ARG A 8 1.05 -0.11 -11.41
C ARG A 8 0.16 -0.72 -10.34
N ALA A 9 -0.94 -0.05 -10.00
CA ALA A 9 -1.95 -0.64 -9.12
C ALA A 9 -2.79 -1.66 -9.89
N CYS A 10 -2.93 -2.86 -9.34
CA CYS A 10 -3.70 -3.95 -9.95
C CYS A 10 -5.05 -4.11 -9.26
N THR A 11 -5.05 -4.10 -7.93
CA THR A 11 -6.27 -4.20 -7.12
C THR A 11 -6.15 -3.27 -5.91
N ILE A 12 -7.26 -2.65 -5.52
CA ILE A 12 -7.33 -1.76 -4.36
C ILE A 12 -8.57 -2.13 -3.55
N HIS A 13 -8.39 -2.38 -2.26
CA HIS A 13 -9.45 -2.58 -1.29
C HIS A 13 -9.28 -1.61 -0.13
N GLY A 14 -10.33 -0.90 0.22
CA GLY A 14 -10.36 -0.02 1.38
C GLY A 14 -11.51 -0.44 2.29
N SER A 15 -11.23 -0.58 3.59
CA SER A 15 -12.27 -0.84 4.58
C SER A 15 -11.95 -0.19 5.91
N THR A 16 -12.99 0.12 6.67
CA THR A 16 -12.88 0.51 8.08
C THR A 16 -13.11 -0.72 8.93
N VAL A 17 -12.33 -0.88 10.00
CA VAL A 17 -12.51 -1.97 10.97
C VAL A 17 -13.33 -1.46 12.16
N VAL A 18 -14.37 -2.21 12.55
CA VAL A 18 -15.18 -1.89 13.73
C VAL A 18 -14.29 -1.89 14.96
N ASN A 19 -14.40 -0.84 15.79
CA ASN A 19 -13.57 -0.57 16.97
C ASN A 19 -12.11 -0.20 16.68
N ASP A 20 -11.72 0.08 15.43
CA ASP A 20 -10.37 0.54 15.11
C ASP A 20 -10.25 2.08 15.06
N ALA A 21 -10.92 2.75 16.01
CA ALA A 21 -10.92 4.21 16.16
C ALA A 21 -11.27 5.01 14.87
N GLY A 22 -11.99 4.40 13.93
CA GLY A 22 -12.34 5.04 12.65
C GLY A 22 -11.22 5.06 11.61
N ARG A 23 -10.12 4.33 11.83
CA ARG A 23 -9.03 4.21 10.87
C ARG A 23 -9.43 3.44 9.63
N TRP A 24 -8.80 3.82 8.52
CA TRP A 24 -8.92 3.16 7.23
C TRP A 24 -7.78 2.19 7.01
N HIS A 25 -8.13 0.98 6.58
CA HIS A 25 -7.19 -0.05 6.15
C HIS A 25 -7.25 -0.14 4.62
N LEU A 26 -6.13 0.16 3.98
CA LEU A 26 -5.98 0.07 2.53
C LEU A 26 -5.08 -1.12 2.20
N GLN A 27 -5.60 -2.05 1.41
CA GLN A 27 -4.83 -3.12 0.80
C GLN A 27 -4.74 -2.89 -0.70
N MET A 28 -3.54 -3.06 -1.25
CA MET A 28 -3.29 -2.85 -2.67
C MET A 28 -2.35 -3.93 -3.20
N VAL A 29 -2.72 -4.51 -4.33
CA VAL A 29 -1.80 -5.31 -5.15
C VAL A 29 -1.16 -4.39 -6.17
N VAL A 30 0.16 -4.43 -6.26
CA VAL A 30 0.93 -3.61 -7.19
C VAL A 30 1.90 -4.46 -7.99
N ASP A 31 2.05 -4.13 -9.27
CA ASP A 31 3.13 -4.63 -10.12
C ASP A 31 4.18 -3.53 -10.29
N GLY A 32 5.46 -3.89 -10.30
CA GLY A 32 6.52 -2.93 -10.55
C GLY A 32 7.89 -3.58 -10.65
N SER A 33 8.83 -2.90 -11.30
CA SER A 33 10.22 -3.36 -11.46
C SER A 33 11.17 -2.82 -10.39
N ARG A 34 10.66 -2.00 -9.46
CA ARG A 34 11.43 -1.38 -8.37
C ARG A 34 11.27 -2.16 -7.06
N SER A 35 12.24 -2.03 -6.17
CA SER A 35 12.18 -2.68 -4.85
C SER A 35 10.92 -2.24 -4.09
N PRO A 36 10.15 -3.20 -3.51
CA PRO A 36 8.94 -2.90 -2.73
C PRO A 36 9.24 -1.97 -1.54
N GLU A 37 10.45 -2.03 -0.97
CA GLU A 37 10.86 -1.17 0.15
C GLU A 37 10.84 0.32 -0.23
N THR A 38 11.12 0.65 -1.49
CA THR A 38 11.05 2.04 -1.96
C THR A 38 9.61 2.54 -1.93
N LEU A 39 8.63 1.69 -2.26
CA LEU A 39 7.22 2.06 -2.17
C LEU A 39 6.81 2.25 -0.71
N ARG A 40 7.21 1.34 0.18
CA ARG A 40 6.94 1.41 1.63
C ARG A 40 7.44 2.74 2.22
N LEU A 41 8.72 3.06 2.02
CA LEU A 41 9.34 4.30 2.52
C LEU A 41 8.70 5.58 1.95
N GLN A 42 8.05 5.49 0.79
CA GLN A 42 7.35 6.62 0.19
C GLN A 42 5.94 6.78 0.73
N LEU A 43 5.25 5.68 1.02
CA LEU A 43 3.93 5.70 1.63
C LEU A 43 3.99 6.14 3.09
N GLU A 44 5.05 5.77 3.82
CA GLU A 44 5.29 6.27 5.19
C GLU A 44 5.49 7.79 5.28
N LYS A 45 5.74 8.46 4.15
CA LYS A 45 5.83 9.94 4.09
C LYS A 45 4.47 10.61 3.86
N VAL A 46 3.41 9.84 3.64
CA VAL A 46 2.04 10.37 3.51
C VAL A 46 1.59 10.84 4.89
N TYR A 47 1.13 12.09 4.97
CA TYR A 47 0.75 12.71 6.24
C TYR A 47 -0.28 11.90 7.05
N ASP A 48 -1.31 11.37 6.40
CA ASP A 48 -2.39 10.58 7.04
C ASP A 48 -2.11 9.07 7.07
N CYS A 49 -0.88 8.63 6.77
CA CYS A 49 -0.53 7.21 6.80
C CYS A 49 0.13 6.84 8.12
N GLU A 50 -0.61 6.12 8.97
CA GLU A 50 -0.11 5.70 10.28
C GLU A 50 0.89 4.54 10.20
N SER A 51 0.70 3.59 9.28
CA SER A 51 1.55 2.41 9.14
C SER A 51 1.47 1.83 7.75
N VAL A 52 2.59 1.24 7.29
CA VAL A 52 2.69 0.54 6.00
C VAL A 52 3.45 -0.76 6.18
N SER A 53 2.83 -1.86 5.76
CA SER A 53 3.49 -3.15 5.60
C SER A 53 3.43 -3.59 4.14
N ILE A 54 4.46 -4.30 3.68
CA ILE A 54 4.53 -4.83 2.32
C ILE A 54 4.97 -6.29 2.36
N THR A 55 4.37 -7.10 1.48
CA THR A 55 4.68 -8.51 1.35
C THR A 55 4.66 -8.88 -0.12
N VAL A 56 5.59 -9.72 -0.54
CA VAL A 56 5.61 -10.24 -1.90
C VAL A 56 4.46 -11.23 -2.06
N LEU A 57 3.70 -11.11 -3.14
CA LEU A 57 2.70 -12.10 -3.52
C LEU A 57 3.35 -13.08 -4.49
N GLU A 58 3.30 -14.36 -4.17
CA GLU A 58 3.71 -15.41 -5.10
C GLU A 58 2.70 -15.44 -6.26
N ALA A 59 3.21 -15.46 -7.49
CA ALA A 59 2.35 -15.67 -8.67
C ALA A 59 1.84 -17.12 -8.64
N ALA A 60 0.54 -17.30 -8.83
CA ALA A 60 -0.12 -18.60 -8.91
C ALA A 60 0.26 -19.38 -10.18
#